data_AF-A0A2E1TNG2-F1
#
_entry.id   AF-A0A2E1TNG2-F1
#
_cell.length_a   1.000
_cell.length_b   1.000
_cell.length_c   1.000
_cell.angle_alpha   90.00
_cell.angle_beta   90.00
_cell.angle_gamma   90.00
#
_symmetry.space_group_name_H-M   'P 1'
#
loop_
_entity.id
_entity.type
_entity.pdbx_description
1 polymer ?
#
loop_
_entity_poly.entity_id
_entity_poly.type
_entity_poly.pdbx_seq_one_letter_code
_entity_poly.pdbx_strand_id
1 'polypeptide(L)'
;YWSHDLIEDRVNNKLKNTILIDVSEKIIDDKIHFKYNSAQLLLGSTLNSFLDCIDKGIIRYDSKWDVDTKGKHAGEEHNHGGGFRFHKGYNLLNLASEIIDI
;
A
#
# COMPACT_ATOMS: atom_id res chain seq x y z
N TYR A 1 -11.39 -6.89 -15.42
CA TYR A 1 -11.62 -7.15 -13.98
C TYR A 1 -10.41 -7.93 -13.44
N TRP A 2 -10.18 -7.92 -12.12
CA TRP A 2 -9.16 -8.78 -11.48
C TRP A 2 -9.84 -10.04 -10.94
N SER A 3 -9.31 -11.22 -11.26
CA SER A 3 -9.84 -12.46 -10.69
C SER A 3 -9.43 -12.59 -9.23
N HIS A 4 -10.26 -13.28 -8.44
CA HIS A 4 -9.94 -13.57 -7.04
C HIS A 4 -8.67 -14.41 -6.92
N ASP A 5 -8.45 -15.39 -7.79
CA ASP A 5 -7.21 -16.19 -7.80
C ASP A 5 -5.95 -15.32 -7.97
N LEU A 6 -6.01 -14.31 -8.84
CA LEU A 6 -4.89 -13.39 -9.04
C LEU A 6 -4.67 -12.52 -7.80
N ILE A 7 -5.74 -12.02 -7.18
CA ILE A 7 -5.64 -11.22 -5.96
C ILE A 7 -5.09 -12.09 -4.82
N GLU A 8 -5.58 -13.31 -4.68
CA GLU A 8 -5.17 -14.27 -3.66
C GLU A 8 -3.69 -14.64 -3.79
N ASP A 9 -3.19 -14.89 -5.00
CA ASP A 9 -1.76 -15.09 -5.26
C ASP A 9 -0.93 -13.91 -4.71
N ARG A 10 -1.37 -12.67 -4.99
CA ARG A 10 -0.66 -11.47 -4.51
C ARG A 10 -0.76 -11.29 -3.01
N VAL A 11 -1.92 -11.58 -2.42
CA VAL A 11 -2.09 -11.52 -0.96
C VAL A 11 -1.16 -12.54 -0.30
N ASN A 12 -1.18 -13.80 -0.75
CA ASN A 12 -0.40 -14.88 -0.15
C ASN A 12 1.12 -14.69 -0.29
N ASN A 13 1.59 -14.17 -1.44
CA ASN A 13 3.03 -14.05 -1.70
C ASN A 13 3.65 -12.72 -1.28
N LYS A 14 2.85 -11.64 -1.16
CA LYS A 14 3.38 -10.29 -0.89
C LYS A 14 2.80 -9.62 0.35
N LEU A 15 1.53 -9.84 0.66
CA LEU A 15 0.81 -9.11 1.72
C LEU A 15 0.59 -9.96 3.00
N LYS A 16 0.78 -11.28 2.91
CA LYS A 16 0.46 -12.23 3.98
C LYS A 16 1.01 -11.79 5.33
N ASN A 17 2.30 -11.44 5.34
CA ASN A 17 2.98 -10.89 6.51
C ASN A 17 3.70 -9.61 6.09
N THR A 18 3.32 -8.47 6.68
CA THR A 18 3.92 -7.17 6.34
C THR A 18 4.21 -6.34 7.58
N ILE A 19 5.11 -5.37 7.44
CA ILE A 19 5.43 -4.41 8.49
C ILE A 19 4.88 -3.06 8.04
N LEU A 20 4.04 -2.45 8.87
CA LEU A 20 3.64 -1.06 8.73
C LEU A 20 4.56 -0.22 9.62
N ILE A 21 5.22 0.77 9.03
CA ILE A 21 6.12 1.67 9.76
C ILE A 21 5.53 3.08 9.73
N ASP A 22 5.33 3.68 10.89
CA ASP A 22 4.99 5.10 10.98
C ASP A 22 6.28 5.92 10.86
N VAL A 23 6.24 6.92 9.98
CA VAL A 23 7.42 7.73 9.65
C VAL A 23 7.04 9.20 9.64
N SER A 24 7.81 10.01 10.33
CA SER A 24 7.77 11.47 10.23
C SER A 24 8.87 11.97 9.30
N GLU A 25 8.57 13.00 8.52
CA GLU A 25 9.52 13.64 7.61
C GLU A 25 9.86 15.05 8.08
N LYS A 26 11.10 15.48 7.84
CA LYS A 26 11.55 16.86 8.07
C LYS A 26 12.55 17.27 7.00
N ILE A 27 12.49 18.52 6.57
CA ILE A 27 13.52 19.12 5.72
C ILE A 27 14.57 19.79 6.61
N ILE A 28 15.84 19.43 6.42
CA ILE A 28 17.01 20.03 7.09
C ILE A 28 18.08 20.23 6.03
N ASP A 29 18.56 21.47 5.86
CA ASP A 29 19.54 21.87 4.84
C ASP A 29 19.17 21.37 3.43
N ASP A 30 17.93 21.65 3.01
CA ASP A 30 17.33 21.27 1.71
C ASP A 30 17.29 19.76 1.42
N LYS A 31 17.50 18.92 2.44
CA LYS A 31 17.41 17.47 2.34
C LYS A 31 16.23 16.96 3.15
N ILE A 32 15.53 15.95 2.63
CA ILE A 32 14.47 15.25 3.35
C ILE A 32 15.13 14.24 4.30
N HIS A 33 14.74 14.30 5.57
CA HIS A 33 15.13 13.36 6.62
C HIS A 33 13.89 12.62 7.10
N PHE A 34 14.05 11.33 7.38
CA PHE A 34 12.98 10.46 7.87
C PHE A 34 13.30 9.98 9.28
N LYS A 35 12.32 10.05 10.16
CA LYS A 35 12.38 9.44 11.49
C LYS A 35 11.28 8.38 11.56
N TYR A 36 11.71 7.13 11.74
CA TYR A 36 10.84 5.98 11.97
C TYR A 36 10.37 6.02 13.44
N ASN A 37 9.07 6.17 13.67
CA ASN A 37 8.52 6.45 14.99
C ASN A 37 8.06 5.17 15.71
N SER A 38 7.40 4.27 14.98
CA SER A 38 6.89 2.99 15.48
C SER A 38 6.73 2.01 14.31
N ALA A 39 6.60 0.73 14.61
CA ALA A 39 6.23 -0.25 13.61
C ALA A 39 5.23 -1.27 14.17
N GLN A 40 4.43 -1.84 13.26
CA GLN A 40 3.46 -2.89 13.54
C GLN A 40 3.68 -4.03 12.57
N LEU A 41 3.72 -5.26 13.07
CA LEU A 41 3.66 -6.46 12.24
C LEU A 41 2.20 -6.80 11.98
N LEU A 42 1.82 -6.94 10.72
CA LEU A 42 0.51 -7.39 10.26
C LEU A 42 0.67 -8.81 9.72
N LEU A 43 0.16 -9.80 10.44
CA LEU A 43 0.36 -11.21 10.16
C LEU A 43 -0.93 -11.90 9.74
N GLY A 44 -0.84 -12.79 8.76
CA GLY A 44 -1.95 -13.65 8.34
C GLY A 44 -3.03 -12.95 7.51
N SER A 45 -2.67 -11.99 6.66
CA SER A 45 -3.61 -11.44 5.68
C SER A 45 -4.13 -12.54 4.73
N THR A 46 -5.41 -12.50 4.39
CA THR A 46 -6.08 -13.48 3.51
C THR A 46 -6.84 -12.78 2.38
N LEU A 47 -7.25 -13.52 1.35
CA LEU A 47 -8.13 -12.98 0.32
C LEU A 47 -9.39 -12.37 0.94
N ASN A 48 -10.02 -13.06 1.90
CA ASN A 48 -11.27 -12.59 2.50
C ASN A 48 -11.09 -11.28 3.29
N SER A 49 -10.04 -11.16 4.09
CA SER A 49 -9.76 -9.91 4.82
C SER A 49 -9.43 -8.76 3.87
N PHE A 50 -8.75 -9.05 2.75
CA PHE A 50 -8.49 -8.08 1.70
C PHE A 50 -9.78 -7.61 1.00
N LEU A 51 -10.68 -8.53 0.63
CA LEU A 51 -11.96 -8.20 -0.01
C LEU A 51 -12.87 -7.41 0.94
N ASP A 52 -12.95 -7.80 2.22
CA ASP A 52 -13.67 -7.05 3.25
C ASP A 52 -13.14 -5.60 3.37
N CYS A 53 -11.83 -5.41 3.26
CA CYS A 53 -11.23 -4.07 3.21
C CYS A 53 -11.61 -3.28 1.95
N ILE A 54 -11.82 -3.94 0.80
CA ILE A 54 -12.34 -3.30 -0.42
C ILE A 54 -13.80 -2.87 -0.19
N ASP A 55 -14.64 -3.78 0.31
CA ASP A 55 -16.07 -3.54 0.54
C ASP A 55 -16.30 -2.39 1.53
N LYS A 56 -15.44 -2.28 2.54
CA LYS A 56 -15.45 -1.17 3.53
C LYS A 56 -14.82 0.13 3.01
N GLY A 57 -14.26 0.13 1.81
CA GLY A 57 -13.58 1.29 1.22
C GLY A 57 -12.23 1.65 1.86
N ILE A 58 -11.68 0.75 2.69
CA ILE A 58 -10.34 0.85 3.31
C ILE A 58 -9.28 0.69 2.23
N ILE A 59 -9.47 -0.29 1.32
CA ILE A 59 -8.66 -0.48 0.12
C ILE A 59 -9.44 0.04 -1.08
N ARG A 60 -8.75 0.77 -1.96
CA ARG A 60 -9.31 1.26 -3.22
C ARG A 60 -8.39 0.93 -4.39
N TYR A 61 -8.98 0.77 -5.56
CA TYR A 61 -8.21 0.66 -6.80
C TYR A 61 -7.83 2.07 -7.31
N ASP A 62 -6.55 2.24 -7.64
CA ASP A 62 -5.95 3.47 -8.16
C ASP A 62 -5.32 3.16 -9.52
N SER A 63 -5.87 3.74 -10.60
CA SER A 63 -5.47 3.42 -11.98
C SER A 63 -4.18 4.09 -12.45
N LYS A 64 -3.56 4.99 -11.68
CA LYS A 64 -2.23 5.63 -11.88
C LYS A 64 -1.75 5.78 -13.33
N TRP A 65 -2.52 6.53 -14.12
CA TRP A 65 -2.10 7.05 -15.42
C TRP A 65 -1.58 8.47 -15.24
N ASP A 66 -0.38 8.75 -15.74
CA ASP A 66 0.23 10.07 -15.70
C ASP A 66 1.04 10.31 -16.99
N VAL A 67 1.67 11.47 -17.09
CA VAL A 67 2.61 11.84 -18.15
C VAL A 67 3.98 12.05 -17.53
N ASP A 68 5.02 11.49 -18.13
CA ASP A 68 6.39 11.69 -17.66
C ASP A 68 6.76 13.18 -17.74
N THR A 69 7.10 13.79 -16.60
CA THR A 69 7.37 15.24 -16.52
C THR A 69 8.83 15.60 -16.77
N LYS A 70 9.75 14.63 -16.72
CA LYS A 70 11.20 14.84 -16.81
C LYS A 70 11.91 13.64 -17.43
N GLY A 71 13.13 13.87 -17.91
CA GLY A 71 13.99 12.82 -18.47
C GLY A 71 13.75 12.58 -19.95
N LYS A 72 14.29 11.48 -20.48
CA LYS A 72 14.27 11.16 -21.91
C LYS A 72 12.87 10.90 -22.50
N HIS A 73 11.90 10.56 -21.66
CA HIS A 73 10.51 10.26 -22.03
C HIS A 73 9.55 11.41 -21.67
N ALA A 74 10.06 12.60 -21.39
CA ALA A 74 9.22 13.72 -20.97
C ALA A 74 8.14 14.04 -22.03
N GLY A 75 6.88 14.08 -21.60
CA GLY A 75 5.71 14.27 -22.45
C GLY A 75 5.05 12.97 -22.94
N GLU A 76 5.66 11.81 -22.71
CA GLU A 76 5.07 10.50 -23.03
C GLU A 76 4.10 10.05 -21.93
N GLU A 77 3.02 9.36 -22.34
CA GLU A 77 2.08 8.73 -21.41
C GLU A 77 2.78 7.61 -20.62
N HIS A 78 2.59 7.60 -19.31
CA HIS A 78 3.16 6.61 -18.41
C HIS A 78 2.08 5.97 -17.55
N ASN A 79 1.88 4.67 -17.76
CA ASN A 79 1.08 3.83 -16.88
C ASN A 79 1.95 3.23 -15.77
N HIS A 80 1.81 3.71 -14.53
CA HIS A 80 2.53 3.18 -13.37
C HIS A 80 1.98 1.84 -12.84
N GLY A 81 1.05 1.24 -13.58
CA GLY A 81 0.30 0.05 -13.21
C GLY A 81 -0.77 0.37 -12.16
N GLY A 82 -1.98 -0.12 -12.38
CA GLY A 82 -3.05 0.01 -11.39
C GLY A 82 -2.73 -0.70 -10.07
N GLY A 83 -3.05 -0.06 -8.95
CA GLY A 83 -2.71 -0.56 -7.62
C GLY A 83 -3.88 -0.55 -6.66
N PHE A 84 -3.95 -1.55 -5.79
CA PHE A 84 -4.80 -1.53 -4.61
C PHE A 84 -4.08 -0.76 -3.49
N ARG A 85 -4.71 0.29 -2.97
CA ARG A 85 -4.10 1.21 -2.00
C ARG A 85 -4.99 1.39 -0.79
N PHE A 86 -4.35 1.42 0.38
CA PHE A 86 -5.00 1.79 1.61
C PHE A 86 -5.31 3.29 1.61
N HIS A 87 -6.53 3.65 1.99
CA HIS A 87 -6.92 5.03 2.17
C HIS A 87 -6.40 5.55 3.52
N LYS A 88 -5.79 6.74 3.50
CA LYS A 88 -5.20 7.35 4.69
C LYS A 88 -6.28 7.60 5.75
N GLY A 89 -5.99 7.26 7.00
CA GLY A 89 -6.91 7.44 8.13
C GLY A 89 -7.76 6.22 8.49
N TYR A 90 -7.72 5.14 7.70
CA TYR A 90 -8.33 3.88 8.08
C TYR A 90 -7.35 3.00 8.86
N ASN A 91 -7.90 2.27 9.84
CA ASN A 91 -7.13 1.32 10.62
C ASN A 91 -6.99 -0.01 9.85
N LEU A 92 -5.75 -0.51 9.72
CA LEU A 92 -5.44 -1.77 9.05
C LEU A 92 -5.75 -3.01 9.92
N LEU A 93 -6.35 -2.84 11.11
CA LEU A 93 -6.78 -3.95 11.97
C LEU A 93 -7.59 -5.03 11.25
N ASN A 94 -8.37 -4.67 10.22
CA ASN A 94 -9.21 -5.64 9.51
C ASN A 94 -8.45 -6.47 8.47
N LEU A 95 -7.21 -6.10 8.12
CA LEU A 95 -6.47 -6.77 7.07
C LEU A 95 -5.81 -8.07 7.54
N ALA A 96 -5.30 -8.07 8.76
CA ALA A 96 -4.47 -9.13 9.32
C ALA A 96 -5.17 -9.83 10.49
N SER A 97 -4.90 -11.12 10.68
CA SER A 97 -5.44 -11.88 11.80
C SER A 97 -4.76 -11.57 13.13
N GLU A 98 -3.50 -11.13 13.07
CA GLU A 98 -2.70 -10.79 14.24
C GLU A 98 -1.90 -9.51 13.97
N ILE A 99 -1.83 -8.64 14.99
CA ILE A 99 -1.08 -7.39 14.94
C ILE A 99 -0.19 -7.28 16.18
N ILE A 100 1.10 -7.03 15.95
CA ILE A 100 2.12 -6.93 17.00
C ILE A 100 2.81 -5.57 16.89
N ASP A 101 2.74 -4.78 17.96
CA ASP A 101 3.51 -3.53 18.08
C ASP A 101 4.97 -3.84 18.43
N ILE A 102 5.92 -3.23 17.72
CA ILE A 102 7.37 -3.41 17.91
C ILE A 102 8.10 -2.08 18.14
#